data_AF-A0A0K0D4T3-F1
#
_entry.id   AF-A0A0K0D4T3-F1
#
_cell.length_a   1.000
_cell.length_b   1.000
_cell.length_c   1.000
_cell.angle_alpha   90.00
_cell.angle_beta   90.00
_cell.angle_gamma   90.00
#
_symmetry.space_group_name_H-M   'P 1'
#
loop_
_entity.id
_entity.type
_entity.pdbx_description
1 polymer ?
#
loop_
_entity_poly.entity_id
_entity_poly.type
_entity_poly.pdbx_seq_one_letter_code
_entity_poly.pdbx_strand_id
1 'polypeptide(L)'
;MLFDALDLANPWGILACDRDGWRLSTLLNEVLRSSNFHFAQGPIAIRVAKTAIRFGSEMSLDCGLVMEQQCYAQIVPTQDRLEGLQAFAEKRTPSYKGE
;
A
#
# COMPACT_ATOMS: atom_id res chain seq x y z
N MET A 1 23.01 -11.78 -28.32
CA MET A 1 21.62 -12.04 -27.93
C MET A 1 21.63 -12.56 -26.50
N LEU A 2 21.82 -11.66 -25.54
CA LEU A 2 21.53 -11.95 -24.14
C LEU A 2 20.20 -11.25 -23.88
N PHE A 3 19.14 -12.04 -23.69
CA PHE A 3 17.97 -11.52 -22.99
C PHE A 3 18.46 -11.22 -21.57
N ASP A 4 18.35 -9.97 -21.14
CA ASP A 4 18.66 -9.63 -19.75
C ASP A 4 17.68 -10.40 -18.85
N ALA A 5 18.16 -10.93 -17.73
CA ALA A 5 17.33 -11.68 -16.78
C ALA A 5 16.08 -10.91 -16.31
N LEU A 6 16.12 -9.58 -16.48
CA LEU A 6 15.05 -8.64 -16.17
C LEU A 6 13.95 -8.62 -17.25
N ASP A 7 14.29 -8.75 -18.54
CA ASP A 7 13.31 -8.79 -19.64
C ASP A 7 12.44 -10.05 -19.57
N LEU A 8 12.96 -11.10 -18.95
CA LEU A 8 12.24 -12.34 -18.69
C LEU A 8 11.36 -12.29 -17.44
N ALA A 9 11.48 -11.29 -16.56
CA ALA A 9 10.77 -11.24 -15.28
C ALA A 9 9.43 -10.50 -15.35
N ASN A 10 9.31 -9.47 -16.20
CA ASN A 10 8.08 -8.66 -16.36
C ASN A 10 6.87 -9.47 -16.85
N PRO A 11 6.98 -10.35 -17.87
CA PRO A 11 5.83 -11.10 -18.36
C PRO A 11 5.23 -12.05 -17.31
N TRP A 12 6.00 -12.38 -16.27
CA TRP A 12 5.61 -13.28 -15.19
C TRP A 12 5.14 -12.54 -13.94
N GLY A 13 5.06 -11.20 -13.98
CA GLY A 13 4.57 -10.39 -12.87
C GLY A 13 5.50 -10.37 -11.65
N ILE A 14 6.76 -10.77 -11.80
CA ILE A 14 7.77 -10.70 -10.72
C ILE A 14 8.06 -9.25 -10.36
N LEU A 15 8.02 -8.36 -11.34
CA LEU A 15 8.15 -6.92 -11.17
C LEU A 15 6.78 -6.26 -11.37
N ALA A 16 6.42 -5.38 -10.43
CA ALA A 16 5.16 -4.66 -10.46
C ALA A 16 5.13 -3.51 -11.48
N CYS A 17 6.29 -3.05 -11.97
CA CYS A 17 6.37 -2.07 -13.04
C CYS A 17 7.14 -2.64 -14.24
N ASP A 18 6.51 -2.58 -15.40
CA ASP A 18 7.20 -2.69 -16.67
C ASP A 18 8.00 -1.38 -16.88
N ARG A 19 9.24 -1.43 -17.39
CA ARG A 19 9.80 -0.36 -18.25
C ARG A 19 11.29 -0.45 -18.58
N ASP A 20 11.51 0.03 -19.80
CA ASP A 20 12.75 0.36 -20.48
C ASP A 20 13.71 1.21 -19.63
N GLY A 21 14.94 0.73 -19.47
CA GLY A 21 16.09 1.53 -19.07
C GLY A 21 16.13 1.91 -17.58
N TRP A 22 16.84 1.09 -16.80
CA TRP A 22 17.16 1.27 -15.39
C TRP A 22 18.13 2.45 -15.12
N ARG A 23 17.77 3.67 -15.53
CA ARG A 23 18.50 4.90 -15.17
C ARG A 23 18.20 5.28 -13.73
N LEU A 24 19.24 5.55 -12.95
CA LEU A 24 19.15 5.95 -11.53
C LEU A 24 18.14 7.09 -11.29
N SER A 25 18.07 8.05 -12.21
CA SER A 25 17.12 9.17 -12.15
C SER A 25 15.65 8.75 -12.26
N THR A 26 15.35 7.73 -13.06
CA THR A 26 13.97 7.23 -13.24
C THR A 26 13.52 6.48 -11.99
N LEU A 27 14.42 5.67 -11.41
CA LEU A 27 14.14 4.88 -10.21
C LEU A 27 13.92 5.73 -8.98
N LEU A 28 14.79 6.72 -8.80
CA LEU A 28 14.67 7.64 -7.67
C LEU A 28 13.32 8.37 -7.73
N ASN A 29 12.90 8.82 -8.92
CA ASN A 29 11.60 9.45 -9.09
C ASN A 29 10.43 8.51 -8.76
N GLU A 30 10.51 7.24 -9.13
CA GLU A 30 9.43 6.27 -8.86
C GLU A 30 9.33 5.92 -7.36
N VAL A 31 10.47 5.70 -6.70
CA VAL A 31 10.52 5.46 -5.25
C VAL A 31 9.98 6.67 -4.49
N LEU A 32 10.37 7.89 -4.90
CA LEU A 32 9.87 9.12 -4.29
C LEU A 32 8.36 9.28 -4.51
N ARG A 33 7.85 9.01 -5.71
CA ARG A 33 6.41 9.03 -6.01
C ARG A 33 5.63 8.06 -5.13
N SER A 34 6.08 6.82 -5.05
CA SER A 34 5.45 5.79 -4.22
C SER A 34 5.49 6.15 -2.74
N SER A 35 6.63 6.69 -2.26
CA SER A 35 6.77 7.13 -0.87
C SER A 35 5.82 8.28 -0.54
N ASN A 36 5.72 9.29 -1.41
CA ASN A 36 4.82 10.42 -1.25
C ASN A 36 3.35 10.01 -1.19
N PHE A 37 2.96 8.99 -1.94
CA PHE A 37 1.61 8.43 -1.86
C PHE A 37 1.30 7.82 -0.49
N HIS A 38 2.25 7.11 0.12
CA HIS A 38 2.08 6.52 1.45
C HIS A 38 1.98 7.58 2.56
N PHE A 39 2.69 8.70 2.45
CA PHE A 39 2.60 9.80 3.43
C PHE A 39 1.25 10.51 3.43
N ALA A 40 0.46 10.42 2.35
CA ALA A 40 -0.87 11.01 2.26
C ALA A 40 -1.98 10.15 2.88
N GLN A 41 -1.65 8.95 3.39
CA GLN A 41 -2.61 8.01 3.94
C GLN A 41 -2.47 7.86 5.46
N GLY A 42 -3.50 7.31 6.11
CA GLY A 42 -3.49 7.06 7.55
C GLY A 42 -2.39 6.06 7.94
N PRO A 43 -1.39 6.45 8.76
CA PRO A 43 -0.25 5.59 9.06
C PRO A 43 -0.63 4.37 9.91
N ILE A 44 -1.71 4.43 10.69
CA ILE A 44 -2.26 3.26 11.38
C ILE A 44 -2.89 2.30 10.35
N ALA A 45 -3.72 2.82 9.45
CA ALA A 45 -4.42 2.02 8.46
C ALA A 45 -3.47 1.25 7.53
N ILE A 46 -2.39 1.90 7.04
CA ILE A 46 -1.38 1.22 6.21
C ILE A 46 -0.69 0.09 6.97
N ARG A 47 -0.28 0.33 8.23
CA ARG A 47 0.40 -0.68 9.04
C ARG A 47 -0.49 -1.91 9.25
N VAL A 48 -1.75 -1.68 9.59
CA VAL A 48 -2.72 -2.74 9.85
C VAL A 48 -3.09 -3.48 8.56
N ALA A 49 -3.27 -2.78 7.43
CA ALA A 49 -3.53 -3.40 6.13
C ALA A 49 -2.36 -4.29 5.68
N LYS A 50 -1.11 -3.83 5.86
CA LYS A 50 0.08 -4.64 5.54
C LYS A 50 0.15 -5.91 6.39
N THR A 51 -0.21 -5.82 7.67
CA THR A 51 -0.32 -6.97 8.57
C THR A 51 -1.40 -7.93 8.08
N ALA A 52 -2.59 -7.44 7.76
CA ALA A 52 -3.70 -8.26 7.27
C ALA A 52 -3.33 -9.00 5.97
N ILE A 53 -2.68 -8.34 5.02
CA ILE A 53 -2.23 -8.96 3.76
C ILE A 53 -1.17 -10.03 4.05
N ARG A 54 -0.16 -9.70 4.86
CA ARG A 54 0.97 -10.61 5.13
C ARG A 54 0.52 -11.92 5.80
N PHE A 55 -0.38 -11.83 6.77
CA PHE A 55 -0.85 -13.01 7.48
C PHE A 55 -2.03 -13.67 6.77
N GLY A 56 -2.94 -12.88 6.19
CA GLY A 56 -4.08 -13.39 5.43
C GLY A 56 -3.68 -14.20 4.20
N SER A 57 -2.56 -13.89 3.54
CA SER A 57 -2.06 -14.67 2.40
C SER A 57 -1.54 -16.05 2.77
N GLU A 58 -1.19 -16.28 4.03
CA GLU A 58 -0.65 -17.55 4.54
C GLU A 58 -1.72 -18.45 5.17
N MET A 59 -2.97 -17.98 5.24
CA MET A 59 -4.08 -18.64 5.94
C MET A 59 -5.18 -19.10 4.98
N SER A 60 -6.08 -19.95 5.48
CA SER A 60 -7.33 -20.25 4.75
C SER A 60 -8.18 -18.99 4.63
N LEU A 61 -9.02 -18.93 3.58
CA LEU A 61 -9.84 -17.76 3.29
C LEU A 61 -10.70 -17.32 4.50
N ASP A 62 -11.34 -18.27 5.19
CA ASP A 62 -12.19 -17.98 6.34
C ASP A 62 -11.38 -17.36 7.50
N CYS A 63 -10.19 -17.90 7.79
CA CYS A 63 -9.29 -17.34 8.80
C CYS A 63 -8.76 -15.96 8.38
N GLY A 64 -8.45 -15.77 7.09
CA GLY A 64 -8.03 -14.51 6.52
C GLY A 64 -9.09 -13.41 6.68
N LEU A 65 -10.37 -13.74 6.44
CA LEU A 65 -11.50 -12.81 6.62
C LEU A 65 -11.68 -12.42 8.09
N VAL A 66 -11.55 -13.37 9.02
CA VAL A 66 -11.59 -13.08 10.46
C VAL A 66 -10.43 -12.17 10.87
N MET A 67 -9.23 -12.43 10.35
CA MET A 67 -8.06 -11.58 10.59
C MET A 67 -8.24 -10.17 10.03
N GLU A 68 -8.78 -10.04 8.81
CA GLU A 68 -9.11 -8.75 8.21
C GLU A 68 -10.10 -7.98 9.07
N GLN A 69 -11.15 -8.64 9.57
CA GLN A 69 -12.13 -8.02 10.45
C GLN A 69 -11.50 -7.50 11.76
N GLN A 70 -10.59 -8.28 12.36
CA GLN A 70 -9.86 -7.85 13.56
C GLN A 70 -8.93 -6.66 13.29
N CYS A 71 -8.25 -6.68 12.16
CA CYS A 71 -7.44 -5.57 11.70
C CYS A 71 -8.30 -4.32 11.48
N TYR A 72 -9.44 -4.45 10.79
CA TYR A 72 -10.36 -3.34 10.56
C TYR A 72 -10.90 -2.75 11.86
N ALA A 73 -11.25 -3.59 12.85
CA ALA A 73 -11.74 -3.15 14.15
C ALA A 73 -10.75 -2.22 14.89
N GLN A 74 -9.44 -2.35 14.65
CA GLN A 74 -8.42 -1.45 15.23
C GLN A 74 -8.45 -0.05 14.62
N ILE A 75 -8.94 0.10 13.39
CA ILE A 75 -9.01 1.37 12.67
C ILE A 75 -10.31 2.12 13.00
N VAL A 76 -11.39 1.41 13.36
CA VAL A 76 -12.70 2.02 13.68
C VAL A 76 -12.63 3.11 14.77
N PRO A 77 -11.89 2.96 15.88
CA PRO A 77 -11.84 4.00 16.91
C PRO A 77 -10.83 5.13 16.66
N THR A 78 -10.09 5.12 15.55
CA THR A 78 -9.01 6.11 15.33
C THR A 78 -9.56 7.48 14.90
N GLN A 79 -8.85 8.54 15.28
CA GLN A 79 -9.14 9.90 14.86
C GLN A 79 -8.86 10.09 13.36
N ASP A 80 -7.84 9.40 12.85
CA ASP A 80 -7.54 9.37 11.41
C ASP A 80 -8.76 8.94 10.57
N ARG A 81 -9.58 8.00 11.06
CA ARG A 81 -10.80 7.59 10.36
C ARG A 81 -11.84 8.71 10.32
N LEU A 82 -12.03 9.41 11.44
CA LEU A 82 -12.98 10.52 11.54
C LEU A 82 -12.55 11.69 10.64
N GLU A 83 -11.27 12.03 10.67
CA GLU A 83 -10.66 13.04 9.80
C GLU A 83 -10.80 12.66 8.32
N GLY A 84 -10.58 11.39 7.96
CA GLY A 84 -10.79 10.91 6.59
C GLY A 84 -12.23 11.08 6.12
N LEU A 85 -13.22 10.77 6.97
CA LEU A 85 -14.64 10.97 6.67
C LEU A 85 -15.00 12.45 6.55
N GLN A 86 -14.48 13.30 7.44
CA GLN A 86 -14.71 14.73 7.39
C GLN A 86 -14.08 15.37 6.15
N ALA A 87 -12.82 15.04 5.86
CA ALA A 87 -12.11 15.52 4.69
C ALA A 87 -12.81 15.10 3.38
N PHE A 88 -13.34 13.88 3.34
CA PHE A 88 -14.14 13.39 2.21
C PHE A 88 -15.43 14.20 2.03
N ALA A 89 -16.17 14.44 3.12
CA ALA A 89 -17.39 15.26 3.09
C ALA A 89 -17.10 16.71 2.65
N GLU A 90 -15.98 17.28 3.09
CA GLU A 90 -15.52 18.63 2.77
C GLU A 90 -14.76 18.71 1.42
N LYS A 91 -14.55 17.57 0.74
CA LYS A 91 -13.76 17.44 -0.52
C LYS A 91 -12.36 18.05 -0.45
N ARG A 92 -11.73 18.00 0.72
CA ARG A 92 -10.36 18.46 0.95
C ARG A 92 -9.42 17.28 1.13
N THR A 93 -8.12 17.55 1.06
CA THR A 93 -7.10 16.55 1.39
C THR A 93 -7.12 16.28 2.90
N PRO A 94 -7.19 15.01 3.34
CA PRO A 94 -7.13 14.65 4.76
C PRO A 94 -5.73 14.88 5.35
N SER A 95 -5.66 15.24 6.63
CA SER A 95 -4.40 15.34 7.37
C SER A 95 -4.34 14.30 8.48
N TYR A 96 -3.77 13.14 8.17
CA TYR A 96 -3.64 12.05 9.12
C TYR A 96 -2.46 12.27 10.08
N LYS A 97 -2.66 11.97 11.36
CA LYS A 97 -1.65 12.11 12.42
C LYS A 97 -1.20 10.78 13.00
N GLY A 98 -1.94 9.70 12.75
CA GLY A 98 -1.65 8.39 13.33
C GLY A 98 -2.17 8.23 14.75
N GLU A 99 -3.36 8.77 15.00
CA GLU A 99 -4.10 8.75 16.28
C GLU A 99 -5.49 8.13 16.09
#